data_AF-A0A2V6G333-F1
#
_entry.id   AF-A0A2V6G333-F1
#
_cell.length_a   1.000
_cell.length_b   1.000
_cell.length_c   1.000
_cell.angle_alpha   90.00
_cell.angle_beta   90.00
_cell.angle_gamma   90.00
#
_symmetry.space_group_name_H-M   'P 1'
#
loop_
_entity.id
_entity.type
_entity.pdbx_description
1 polymer ?
#
loop_
_entity_poly.entity_id
_entity_poly.type
_entity_poly.pdbx_seq_one_letter_code
_entity_poly.pdbx_strand_id
1 'polypeptide(L)'
;MDRDKIIFLRNFFFAAFIIGLVFALFYFAATTLLWNTAVAWATHFFRIDEREFGRLVLLFFIELRIVIVFFFLVPALAFHWMARKK
;
A
#
# COMPACT_ATOMS: atom_id res chain seq x y z
N MET A 1 29.76 4.56 14.49
CA MET A 1 28.28 4.48 14.46
C MET A 1 27.88 3.36 15.40
N ASP A 2 27.26 3.68 16.53
CA ASP A 2 26.97 2.69 17.59
C ASP A 2 26.12 1.54 17.07
N ARG A 3 26.55 0.31 17.38
CA ARG A 3 25.97 -0.97 16.90
C ARG A 3 24.45 -1.04 17.08
N ASP A 4 23.92 -0.38 18.11
CA ASP A 4 22.48 -0.34 18.43
C ASP A 4 21.64 0.40 17.40
N LYS A 5 22.18 1.47 16.79
CA LYS A 5 21.49 2.23 15.74
C LYS A 5 21.32 1.38 14.47
N ILE A 6 22.30 0.53 14.18
CA ILE A 6 22.27 -0.38 13.03
C ILE A 6 21.23 -1.50 13.26
N ILE A 7 21.16 -2.05 14.47
CA ILE A 7 20.17 -3.08 14.83
C ILE A 7 18.75 -2.52 14.76
N PHE A 8 18.52 -1.30 15.26
CA PHE A 8 17.24 -0.60 15.18
C PHE A 8 16.81 -0.38 13.72
N LEU A 9 17.70 0.19 12.90
CA LEU A 9 17.42 0.48 11.50
C LEU A 9 17.08 -0.79 10.71
N ARG A 10 17.84 -1.88 10.92
CA ARG A 10 17.56 -3.18 10.32
C ARG A 10 16.16 -3.68 10.70
N ASN A 11 15.81 -3.65 11.99
CA ASN A 11 14.53 -4.14 12.46
C ASN A 11 13.36 -3.31 11.92
N PHE A 12 13.55 -1.99 11.78
CA PHE A 12 12.61 -1.08 11.15
C PHE A 12 12.35 -1.45 9.69
N PHE A 13 13.42 -1.60 8.90
CA PHE A 13 13.29 -1.98 7.48
C PHE A 13 12.63 -3.35 7.31
N PHE A 14 12.94 -4.33 8.16
CA PHE A 14 12.26 -5.63 8.12
C PHE A 14 10.76 -5.51 8.46
N ALA A 15 10.39 -4.75 9.49
CA ALA A 15 8.99 -4.54 9.84
C ALA A 15 8.25 -3.81 8.70
N ALA A 16 8.85 -2.76 8.16
CA ALA A 16 8.31 -2.01 7.01
C ALA A 16 8.15 -2.90 5.78
N PHE A 17 9.12 -3.78 5.50
CA PHE A 17 9.05 -4.74 4.40
C PHE A 17 7.88 -5.72 4.57
N ILE A 18 7.72 -6.31 5.76
CA ILE A 18 6.61 -7.24 6.04
C ILE A 18 5.27 -6.53 5.89
N ILE A 19 5.11 -5.34 6.46
CA ILE A 19 3.86 -4.55 6.35
C ILE A 19 3.60 -4.18 4.88
N GLY A 20 4.62 -3.73 4.15
CA GLY A 20 4.54 -3.42 2.74
C GLY A 20 4.10 -4.63 1.90
N LEU A 21 4.62 -5.82 2.19
CA LEU A 21 4.23 -7.06 1.52
C LEU A 21 2.76 -7.42 1.79
N VAL A 22 2.30 -7.28 3.03
CA VAL A 22 0.88 -7.50 3.39
C VAL A 22 -0.03 -6.56 2.62
N PHE A 23 0.31 -5.27 2.54
CA PHE A 23 -0.44 -4.34 1.71
C PHE A 23 -0.38 -4.74 0.23
N ALA A 24 0.79 -5.07 -0.31
CA ALA A 24 0.93 -5.49 -1.70
C ALA A 24 -0.03 -6.64 -2.05
N LEU A 25 -0.07 -7.68 -1.21
CA LEU A 25 -0.98 -8.82 -1.36
C LEU A 25 -2.45 -8.42 -1.21
N PHE A 26 -2.79 -7.62 -0.19
CA PHE A 26 -4.15 -7.14 0.04
C PHE A 26 -4.70 -6.42 -1.19
N TYR A 27 -3.94 -5.48 -1.73
CA TYR A 27 -4.36 -4.73 -2.90
C TYR A 27 -4.41 -5.58 -4.17
N PHE A 28 -3.49 -6.55 -4.33
CA PHE A 28 -3.55 -7.47 -5.45
C PHE A 28 -4.84 -8.28 -5.43
N ALA A 29 -5.17 -8.87 -4.27
CA ALA A 29 -6.40 -9.62 -4.07
C ALA A 29 -7.65 -8.74 -4.21
N ALA A 30 -7.65 -7.54 -3.63
CA ALA A 30 -8.76 -6.60 -3.74
C ALA A 30 -9.01 -6.22 -5.20
N THR A 31 -7.95 -5.91 -5.96
CA THR A 31 -8.07 -5.59 -7.37
C THR A 31 -8.62 -6.79 -8.15
N THR A 32 -8.08 -8.00 -8.01
CA THR A 32 -8.55 -9.15 -8.78
C THR A 32 -9.98 -9.56 -8.45
N LEU A 33 -10.37 -9.52 -7.18
CA LEU A 33 -11.69 -9.96 -6.73
C LEU A 33 -12.77 -8.90 -6.98
N LEU A 34 -12.43 -7.62 -6.85
CA LEU A 34 -13.41 -6.53 -6.92
C LEU A 34 -13.39 -5.78 -8.25
N TRP A 35 -12.49 -6.13 -9.20
CA TRP A 35 -12.36 -5.45 -10.48
C TRP A 35 -13.70 -5.31 -11.21
N ASN A 36 -14.38 -6.44 -11.43
CA ASN A 36 -15.63 -6.48 -12.20
C ASN A 36 -16.73 -5.63 -11.54
N THR A 37 -16.83 -5.69 -10.21
CA THR A 37 -17.78 -4.87 -9.45
C THR A 37 -17.43 -3.39 -9.51
N ALA A 38 -16.15 -3.05 -9.40
CA ALA A 38 -15.67 -1.68 -9.46
C ALA A 38 -15.86 -1.06 -10.84
N VAL A 39 -15.57 -1.80 -11.91
CA VAL A 39 -15.84 -1.39 -13.30
C VAL A 39 -17.34 -1.19 -13.49
N ALA A 40 -18.18 -2.13 -13.06
CA ALA A 40 -19.63 -2.00 -13.18
C ALA A 40 -20.16 -0.74 -12.48
N TRP A 41 -19.67 -0.44 -11.28
CA TRP A 41 -20.02 0.80 -10.57
C TRP A 41 -19.47 2.04 -11.27
N ALA A 42 -18.23 2.00 -11.74
CA ALA A 42 -17.62 3.12 -12.45
C ALA A 42 -18.40 3.47 -13.73
N THR A 43 -18.79 2.46 -14.50
CA THR A 43 -19.60 2.63 -15.70
C THR A 43 -21.03 3.09 -15.37
N HIS A 44 -21.64 2.54 -14.31
CA HIS A 44 -23.02 2.89 -13.94
C HIS A 44 -23.14 4.32 -13.37
N PHE A 45 -22.26 4.70 -12.43
CA PHE A 45 -22.35 5.99 -11.75
C PHE A 45 -21.62 7.12 -12.48
N PHE A 46 -20.47 6.82 -13.08
CA PHE A 46 -19.62 7.84 -13.69
C PHE A 46 -19.62 7.79 -15.21
N ARG A 47 -20.26 6.78 -15.83
CA ARG A 47 -20.29 6.59 -17.29
C ARG A 47 -18.89 6.53 -17.92
N ILE A 48 -17.92 6.06 -17.14
CA ILE A 48 -16.53 5.93 -17.56
C ILE A 48 -16.35 4.54 -18.20
N ASP A 49 -15.61 4.52 -19.31
CA ASP A 49 -15.26 3.29 -20.02
C ASP A 49 -14.18 2.51 -19.26
N GLU A 50 -14.14 1.19 -19.41
CA GLU A 50 -13.25 0.32 -18.62
C GLU A 50 -11.76 0.71 -18.79
N ARG A 51 -11.39 1.12 -20.00
CA ARG A 51 -10.02 1.57 -20.31
C ARG A 51 -9.62 2.82 -19.54
N GLU A 52 -10.54 3.77 -19.39
CA GLU A 52 -10.28 5.02 -18.69
C GLU A 52 -10.30 4.81 -17.17
N PHE A 53 -11.20 3.96 -16.68
CA PHE A 53 -11.19 3.51 -15.29
C PHE A 53 -9.87 2.82 -14.93
N GLY A 54 -9.36 1.92 -15.78
CA GLY A 54 -8.08 1.29 -15.56
C GLY A 54 -6.89 2.25 -15.55
N ARG A 55 -6.91 3.29 -16.40
CA ARG A 55 -5.90 4.36 -16.34
C ARG A 55 -5.94 5.11 -15.01
N LEU A 56 -7.13 5.46 -14.52
CA LEU A 56 -7.32 6.16 -13.24
C LEU A 56 -6.86 5.30 -12.06
N VAL A 57 -7.21 4.03 -12.05
CA VAL A 57 -6.75 3.09 -11.02
C VAL A 57 -5.24 3.01 -11.03
N LEU A 58 -4.60 2.82 -12.19
CA LEU A 58 -3.13 2.79 -12.29
C LEU A 58 -2.47 4.08 -11.76
N LEU A 59 -2.98 5.25 -12.15
CA LEU A 59 -2.49 6.54 -11.67
C LEU A 59 -2.63 6.69 -10.15
N PHE A 60 -3.78 6.31 -9.59
CA PHE A 60 -4.00 6.30 -8.15
C PHE A 60 -3.01 5.39 -7.42
N PHE A 61 -2.75 4.21 -7.99
CA PHE A 61 -1.80 3.23 -7.46
C PHE A 61 -0.34 3.67 -7.56
N ILE A 62 0.01 4.51 -8.53
CA ILE A 62 1.37 5.02 -8.69
C ILE A 62 1.56 6.25 -7.80
N GLU A 63 0.72 7.26 -7.93
CA GLU A 63 0.94 8.55 -7.26
C GLU A 63 0.53 8.47 -5.78
N LEU A 64 -0.72 8.09 -5.54
CA LEU A 64 -1.34 8.27 -4.23
C LEU A 64 -0.93 7.16 -3.26
N ARG A 65 -0.81 5.93 -3.76
CA ARG A 65 -0.42 4.78 -2.94
C ARG A 65 1.07 4.78 -2.58
N ILE A 66 1.97 5.14 -3.49
CA ILE A 66 3.40 5.20 -3.16
C ILE A 66 3.64 6.23 -2.06
N VAL A 67 3.08 7.43 -2.23
CA VAL A 67 3.25 8.49 -1.25
C VAL A 67 2.58 8.13 0.07
N ILE A 68 1.27 7.89 0.09
CA ILE A 68 0.53 7.73 1.35
C ILE A 68 0.83 6.40 2.02
N VAL A 69 0.79 5.29 1.27
CA VAL A 69 0.89 3.96 1.86
C VAL A 69 2.35 3.62 2.12
N PHE A 70 3.25 3.78 1.15
CA PHE A 70 4.62 3.33 1.30
C PHE A 70 5.54 4.33 2.02
N PHE A 71 5.34 5.64 1.86
CA PHE A 71 6.18 6.63 2.59
C PHE A 71 5.64 7.06 3.94
N PHE A 72 4.33 6.99 4.19
CA PHE A 72 3.77 7.40 5.49
C PHE A 72 3.23 6.22 6.28
N LEU A 73 2.28 5.47 5.74
CA LEU A 73 1.54 4.46 6.50
C LEU A 73 2.42 3.26 6.90
N VAL A 74 3.20 2.71 5.97
CA VAL A 74 4.10 1.57 6.20
C VAL A 74 5.17 1.94 7.25
N PRO A 75 5.89 3.08 7.14
CA PRO A 75 6.79 3.56 8.17
C PRO A 75 6.12 3.77 9.53
N ALA A 76 4.95 4.41 9.56
CA ALA A 76 4.22 4.65 10.80
C ALA A 76 3.82 3.34 11.51
N LEU A 77 3.33 2.36 10.77
CA LEU A 77 3.01 1.03 11.30
C LEU A 77 4.25 0.28 11.75
N ALA A 78 5.36 0.36 11.01
CA ALA A 78 6.62 -0.25 11.38
C ALA A 78 7.17 0.37 12.68
N PHE A 79 7.11 1.70 12.82
CA PHE A 79 7.44 2.39 14.06
C PHE A 79 6.54 1.97 15.21
N HIS A 80 5.22 1.92 15.00
CA HIS A 80 4.27 1.49 16.03
C HIS A 80 4.54 0.05 16.51
N TRP A 81 4.83 -0.86 15.57
CA TRP A 81 5.16 -2.24 15.90
C TRP A 81 6.45 -2.33 16.72
N MET A 82 7.50 -1.61 16.32
CA MET A 82 8.73 -1.58 17.10
C MET A 82 8.55 -0.93 18.46
N ALA A 83 7.73 0.12 18.57
CA ALA A 83 7.45 0.81 19.82
C ALA A 83 6.70 -0.09 20.82
N ARG A 84 5.79 -0.96 20.36
CA ARG A 84 5.13 -1.96 21.23
C ARG A 84 6.03 -3.10 21.69
N LYS A 85 7.13 -3.38 20.98
CA LYS A 85 8.06 -4.47 21.31
C LYS A 85 9.13 -4.06 22.33
N LYS A 86 9.25 -2.77 22.63
CA LYS A 86 10.18 -2.20 23.61
C LYS A 86 9.45 -2.03 24.93
#